data_AF-A0A1W9QPE5-F1
#
_entry.id   AF-A0A1W9QPE5-F1
#
_cell.length_a   1.000
_cell.length_b   1.000
_cell.length_c   1.000
_cell.angle_alpha   90.00
_cell.angle_beta   90.00
_cell.angle_gamma   90.00
#
_symmetry.space_group_name_H-M   'P 1'
#
loop_
_entity.id
_entity.type
_entity.pdbx_description
1 polymer ?
#
loop_
_entity_poly.entity_id
_entity_poly.type
_entity_poly.pdbx_seq_one_letter_code
_entity_poly.pdbx_strand_id
1 'polypeptide(L)'
;VLGSKIISGGEEIDYSLWNICATSDGGVICSGGSHKPTSPDYDWDIFVHKFTPENIVQVAEKTANPFDSDYYVYPNPGTDIINVQTARKGVLIEIFNSTGKVVLKKQFTDTYRNQINTSSLLPGSYIYKFTDSEGYSEIGKWIKMK
;
A
#
# COMPACT_ATOMS: atom_id res chain seq x y z
N VAL A 1 8.17 -3.13 15.46
CA VAL A 1 7.69 -1.77 15.09
C VAL A 1 7.13 -1.91 13.69
N LEU A 2 5.87 -1.49 13.51
CA LEU A 2 5.15 -1.43 12.22
C LEU A 2 6.03 -0.74 11.16
N GLY A 3 5.75 -0.89 9.87
CA GLY A 3 6.56 -0.39 8.74
C GLY A 3 6.76 1.14 8.65
N SER A 4 6.91 1.85 9.76
CA SER A 4 7.37 3.21 9.86
C SER A 4 8.88 3.25 10.05
N LYS A 5 9.55 4.04 9.20
CA LYS A 5 10.94 4.47 9.43
C LYS A 5 10.88 5.82 10.13
N ILE A 6 11.41 5.91 11.34
CA ILE A 6 11.60 7.20 12.01
C ILE A 6 12.86 7.82 11.40
N ILE A 7 12.70 8.96 10.73
CA ILE A 7 13.79 9.64 10.01
C ILE A 7 14.38 10.78 10.85
N SER A 8 13.67 11.17 11.90
CA SER A 8 14.05 12.21 12.82
C SER A 8 13.39 11.95 14.19
N GLY A 9 14.14 12.10 15.28
CA GLY A 9 13.68 11.67 16.61
C GLY A 9 14.81 11.69 17.64
N GLY A 10 15.11 12.87 18.17
CA GLY A 10 15.68 12.98 19.51
C GLY A 10 14.53 13.12 20.50
N GLU A 11 14.68 12.63 21.73
CA GLU A 11 13.64 12.66 22.79
C GLU A 11 13.18 14.09 23.18
N GLU A 12 13.77 15.12 22.57
CA GLU A 12 13.59 16.53 22.92
C GLU A 12 13.34 17.44 21.69
N ILE A 13 12.95 16.87 20.53
CA ILE A 13 12.70 17.65 19.31
C ILE A 13 11.30 17.37 18.77
N ASP A 14 10.52 18.42 18.64
CA ASP A 14 9.20 18.42 18.01
C ASP A 14 9.33 18.73 16.53
N TYR A 15 8.76 17.87 15.68
CA TYR A 15 8.75 18.02 14.22
C TYR A 15 7.37 18.42 13.73
N SER A 16 7.31 19.46 12.91
CA SER A 16 6.11 19.90 12.20
C SER A 16 6.31 19.74 10.70
N LEU A 17 5.55 18.83 10.09
CA LEU A 17 5.52 18.67 8.64
C LEU A 17 4.60 19.72 8.03
N TRP A 18 5.11 20.50 7.08
CA TRP A 18 4.35 21.58 6.44
C TRP A 18 4.00 21.27 4.99
N ASN A 19 4.92 20.67 4.24
CA ASN A 19 4.70 20.36 2.83
C ASN A 19 5.11 18.94 2.50
N ILE A 20 4.37 18.34 1.57
CA ILE A 20 4.67 17.07 0.93
C ILE A 20 4.53 17.28 -0.58
N CYS A 21 5.55 16.96 -1.35
CA CYS A 21 5.58 17.15 -2.80
C CYS A 21 6.10 15.88 -3.49
N ALA A 22 5.27 15.23 -4.30
CA ALA A 22 5.70 14.10 -5.11
C ALA A 22 6.71 14.56 -6.17
N THR A 23 7.77 13.78 -6.39
CA THR A 23 8.79 14.06 -7.40
C THR A 23 8.59 13.17 -8.63
N SER A 24 9.10 13.63 -9.79
CA SER A 24 8.94 12.92 -11.07
C SER A 24 9.65 11.57 -11.12
N ASP A 25 10.62 11.34 -10.23
CA ASP A 25 11.29 10.06 -10.03
C ASP A 25 10.49 9.09 -9.15
N GLY A 26 9.25 9.42 -8.78
CA GLY A 26 8.38 8.60 -7.92
C GLY A 26 8.67 8.74 -6.42
N GLY A 27 9.62 9.60 -6.05
CA GLY A 27 9.90 9.95 -4.66
C GLY A 27 8.93 10.98 -4.08
N VAL A 28 9.26 11.48 -2.89
CA VAL A 28 8.55 12.57 -2.24
C VAL A 28 9.54 13.47 -1.47
N ILE A 29 9.33 14.77 -1.55
CA ILE A 29 10.01 15.76 -0.73
C ILE A 29 9.06 16.18 0.38
N CYS A 30 9.52 16.08 1.62
CA CYS A 30 8.84 16.55 2.81
C CYS A 30 9.64 17.73 3.38
N SER A 31 8.98 18.85 3.66
CA SER A 31 9.61 19.98 4.34
C SER A 31 8.80 20.45 5.53
N GLY A 32 9.50 21.04 6.49
CA GLY A 32 8.90 21.42 7.75
C GLY A 32 9.89 22.11 8.67
N GLY A 33 9.47 22.27 9.92
CA GLY A 33 10.28 22.82 10.99
C GLY A 33 10.48 21.81 12.11
N SER A 34 11.64 21.83 12.73
CA SER A 34 11.91 21.17 14.00
C SER A 34 12.25 22.21 15.05
N HIS A 35 11.81 22.01 16.28
CA HIS A 35 12.18 22.87 17.40
C HIS A 35 12.33 22.06 18.67
N LYS A 36 13.12 22.57 19.62
CA LYS A 36 13.18 22.00 20.96
C LYS A 36 12.12 22.66 21.82
N PRO A 37 11.20 21.92 22.46
CA PRO A 37 10.18 22.51 23.33
C PRO A 37 10.74 23.32 24.50
N THR A 38 11.99 23.06 24.89
CA THR A 38 12.71 23.72 25.98
C THR A 38 13.53 24.93 25.53
N SER A 39 13.66 25.17 24.23
CA SER A 39 14.33 26.36 23.70
C SER A 39 13.48 27.62 23.92
N PRO A 40 14.09 28.81 24.04
CA PRO A 40 13.35 30.08 24.07
C PRO A 40 12.46 30.23 22.82
N ASP A 41 11.38 31.03 22.94
CA ASP A 41 10.43 31.25 21.84
C ASP A 41 11.16 31.57 20.51
N TYR A 42 10.80 30.85 19.44
CA TYR A 42 11.29 30.99 18.05
C TYR A 42 12.61 30.30 17.65
N ASP A 43 12.97 29.15 18.22
CA ASP A 43 14.11 28.33 17.77
C ASP A 43 13.69 27.22 16.78
N TRP A 44 13.20 27.60 15.59
CA TRP A 44 12.80 26.65 14.55
C TRP A 44 13.92 26.43 13.53
N ASP A 45 14.42 25.19 13.45
CA ASP A 45 15.27 24.71 12.37
C ASP A 45 14.40 24.20 11.21
N ILE A 46 14.79 24.52 9.97
CA ILE A 46 14.08 24.02 8.78
C ILE A 46 14.69 22.68 8.37
N PHE A 47 13.83 21.70 8.08
CA PHE A 47 14.23 20.46 7.42
C PHE A 47 13.62 20.34 6.03
N VAL A 48 14.38 19.70 5.13
CA VAL A 48 13.92 19.22 3.83
C VAL A 48 14.44 17.80 3.67
N HIS A 49 13.54 16.82 3.66
CA HIS A 49 13.85 15.42 3.45
C HIS A 49 13.32 14.96 2.10
N LYS A 50 14.20 14.36 1.30
CA LYS A 50 13.78 13.60 0.12
C LYS A 50 13.75 12.12 0.45
N PHE A 51 12.62 11.49 0.20
CA PHE A 51 12.48 10.05 0.16
C PHE A 51 12.44 9.62 -1.30
N THR A 52 13.35 8.74 -1.69
CA THR A 52 13.32 8.12 -3.02
C THR A 52 12.35 6.93 -2.99
N PRO A 53 11.88 6.42 -4.15
CA PRO A 53 10.98 5.26 -4.19
C PRO A 53 11.47 4.07 -3.36
N GLU A 54 12.78 3.84 -3.34
CA GLU A 54 13.44 2.76 -2.58
C GLU A 54 13.32 2.96 -1.06
N ASN A 55 13.11 4.20 -0.61
CA ASN A 55 12.97 4.59 0.79
C ASN A 55 11.51 4.71 1.24
N ILE A 56 10.56 4.80 0.31
CA ILE A 56 9.12 5.03 0.59
C ILE A 56 8.35 3.71 0.74
N VAL A 57 8.75 2.67 0.02
CA VAL A 57 7.98 1.41 -0.06
C VAL A 57 8.68 0.32 0.73
N GLN A 58 8.25 0.09 1.97
CA GLN A 58 8.40 -1.23 2.56
C GLN A 58 7.26 -2.09 2.05
N VAL A 59 7.63 -3.06 1.23
CA VAL A 59 6.72 -4.14 0.83
C VAL A 59 6.22 -4.90 2.05
N ALA A 60 4.97 -5.36 2.03
CA ALA A 60 4.33 -6.04 3.16
C ALA A 60 5.20 -7.17 3.77
N GLU A 61 5.90 -7.94 2.93
CA GLU A 61 6.83 -9.00 3.39
C GLU A 61 8.02 -8.53 4.24
N LYS A 62 8.39 -7.24 4.16
CA LYS A 62 9.49 -6.65 4.93
C LYS A 62 9.01 -6.01 6.22
N THR A 63 7.71 -6.04 6.51
CA THR A 63 7.17 -5.52 7.76
C THR A 63 7.00 -6.64 8.79
N ALA A 64 7.01 -6.27 10.08
CA ALA A 64 6.78 -7.24 11.16
C ALA A 64 5.30 -7.59 11.35
N ASN A 65 4.38 -6.95 10.63
CA ASN A 65 2.95 -7.15 10.77
C ASN A 65 2.47 -8.20 9.74
N PRO A 66 2.04 -9.39 10.17
CA PRO A 66 1.57 -10.44 9.26
C PRO A 66 0.25 -10.09 8.55
N PHE A 67 -0.38 -8.97 8.91
CA PHE A 67 -1.60 -8.46 8.28
C PHE A 67 -1.36 -7.28 7.32
N ASP A 68 -0.12 -6.83 7.15
CA ASP A 68 0.18 -5.84 6.12
C ASP A 68 -0.02 -6.47 4.73
N SER A 69 -0.53 -5.67 3.81
CA SER A 69 -0.85 -6.09 2.45
C SER A 69 -0.44 -4.99 1.48
N ASP A 70 0.16 -5.39 0.37
CA ASP A 70 0.49 -4.47 -0.73
C ASP A 70 -0.72 -4.23 -1.66
N TYR A 71 -1.87 -4.85 -1.35
CA TYR A 71 -3.06 -4.86 -2.19
C TYR A 71 -4.30 -4.46 -1.39
N TYR A 72 -4.80 -3.26 -1.63
CA TYR A 72 -6.05 -2.83 -1.04
C TYR A 72 -7.24 -3.25 -1.92
N VAL A 73 -7.95 -4.29 -1.48
CA VAL A 73 -9.05 -4.94 -2.21
C VAL A 73 -10.41 -4.54 -1.65
N TYR A 74 -11.28 -3.95 -2.47
CA TYR A 74 -12.60 -3.47 -2.03
C TYR A 74 -13.63 -3.41 -3.17
N PRO A 75 -14.94 -3.41 -2.86
CA PRO A 75 -15.53 -3.65 -1.55
C PRO A 75 -15.44 -5.15 -1.17
N ASN A 76 -15.34 -5.44 0.12
CA ASN A 76 -15.44 -6.80 0.66
C ASN A 76 -16.35 -6.77 1.91
N PRO A 77 -17.55 -7.39 1.89
CA PRO A 77 -18.16 -8.10 0.77
C PRO A 77 -18.45 -7.20 -0.45
N GLY A 78 -18.47 -7.78 -1.65
CA GLY A 78 -18.69 -7.05 -2.90
C GLY A 78 -19.70 -7.70 -3.86
N THR A 79 -19.90 -7.05 -5.01
CA THR A 79 -20.85 -7.44 -6.05
C THR A 79 -20.11 -7.68 -7.37
N ASP A 80 -20.37 -6.89 -8.42
CA ASP A 80 -19.93 -7.18 -9.79
C ASP A 80 -18.54 -6.66 -10.13
N ILE A 81 -17.96 -5.84 -9.26
CA ILE A 81 -16.65 -5.24 -9.47
C ILE A 81 -15.83 -5.35 -8.20
N ILE A 82 -14.63 -5.91 -8.33
CA ILE A 82 -13.56 -5.77 -7.34
C ILE A 82 -12.63 -4.66 -7.82
N ASN A 83 -12.36 -3.70 -6.94
CA ASN A 83 -11.30 -2.72 -7.10
C ASN A 83 -10.07 -3.18 -6.32
N VAL A 84 -8.91 -3.06 -6.94
CA VAL A 84 -7.62 -3.35 -6.30
C VAL A 84 -6.72 -2.15 -6.48
N GLN A 85 -6.27 -1.59 -5.37
CA GLN A 85 -5.23 -0.56 -5.36
C GLN A 85 -3.90 -1.17 -4.95
N THR A 86 -2.86 -0.93 -5.74
CA THR A 86 -1.51 -1.44 -5.44
C THR A 86 -0.45 -0.61 -6.16
N ALA A 87 0.71 -0.46 -5.51
CA ALA A 87 1.91 0.09 -6.14
C ALA A 87 2.74 -0.98 -6.88
N ARG A 88 2.46 -2.27 -6.64
CA ARG A 88 3.14 -3.40 -7.28
C ARG A 88 2.92 -3.40 -8.79
N LYS A 89 3.94 -3.82 -9.53
CA LYS A 89 3.96 -3.87 -11.01
C LYS A 89 3.99 -5.32 -11.49
N GLY A 90 3.58 -5.55 -12.74
CA GLY A 90 3.53 -6.88 -13.33
C GLY A 90 2.58 -7.85 -12.62
N VAL A 91 1.59 -7.34 -11.89
CA VAL A 91 0.74 -8.16 -11.01
C VAL A 91 -0.23 -9.01 -11.82
N LEU A 92 -0.19 -10.32 -11.57
CA LEU A 92 -1.20 -11.28 -11.97
C LEU A 92 -2.12 -11.57 -10.77
N ILE A 93 -3.44 -11.46 -10.98
CA ILE A 93 -4.42 -11.97 -10.02
C ILE A 93 -5.07 -13.25 -10.55
N GLU A 94 -5.18 -14.25 -9.67
CA GLU A 94 -5.95 -15.47 -9.86
C GLU A 94 -7.02 -15.56 -8.76
N ILE A 95 -8.27 -15.82 -9.13
CA ILE A 95 -9.38 -16.01 -8.19
C ILE A 95 -9.85 -17.46 -8.26
N PHE A 96 -9.96 -18.09 -7.10
CA PHE A 96 -10.31 -19.48 -6.90
C PHE A 96 -11.67 -19.60 -6.21
N ASN A 97 -12.47 -20.58 -6.65
CA ASN A 97 -13.69 -20.97 -5.94
C ASN A 97 -13.39 -21.87 -4.73
N SER A 98 -14.43 -22.32 -4.03
CA SER A 98 -14.31 -23.19 -2.85
C SER A 98 -13.69 -24.57 -3.12
N THR A 99 -13.66 -25.02 -4.39
CA THR A 99 -13.01 -26.28 -4.78
C THR A 99 -11.55 -26.08 -5.20
N GLY A 100 -11.01 -24.86 -5.09
CA GLY A 100 -9.65 -24.53 -5.52
C GLY A 100 -9.47 -24.38 -7.03
N LYS A 101 -10.55 -24.31 -7.82
CA LYS A 101 -10.47 -24.09 -9.27
C LYS A 101 -10.31 -22.59 -9.55
N VAL A 102 -9.37 -22.23 -10.42
CA VAL A 102 -9.27 -20.86 -10.97
C VAL A 102 -10.52 -20.55 -11.79
N VAL A 103 -11.28 -19.55 -11.36
CA VAL A 103 -12.50 -19.07 -12.02
C VAL A 103 -12.30 -17.74 -12.74
N LEU A 104 -11.29 -16.97 -12.34
CA LEU A 104 -10.91 -15.73 -13.00
C LEU A 104 -9.40 -15.56 -12.93
N LYS A 105 -8.82 -15.04 -14.03
CA LYS A 105 -7.41 -14.66 -14.10
C LYS A 105 -7.29 -13.33 -14.83
N LYS A 106 -6.51 -12.39 -14.30
CA LYS A 106 -6.30 -11.08 -14.92
C LYS A 106 -4.89 -10.57 -14.68
N GLN A 107 -4.25 -10.06 -15.73
CA GLN A 107 -3.04 -9.27 -15.63
C GLN A 107 -3.42 -7.79 -15.39
N PHE A 108 -2.80 -7.15 -14.40
CA PHE A 108 -3.00 -5.73 -14.14
C PHE A 108 -2.21 -4.86 -15.12
N THR A 109 -2.76 -3.70 -15.43
CA THR A 109 -2.18 -2.73 -16.35
C THR A 109 -1.38 -1.71 -15.56
N ASP A 110 -0.34 -2.10 -14.81
CA ASP A 110 0.67 -1.29 -14.08
C ASP A 110 0.23 0.09 -13.53
N THR A 111 -1.04 0.21 -13.21
CA THR A 111 -1.72 1.42 -12.78
C THR A 111 -2.08 1.22 -11.33
N TYR A 112 -2.13 2.33 -10.59
CA TYR A 112 -2.40 2.27 -9.17
C TYR A 112 -3.80 1.70 -8.86
N ARG A 113 -4.77 1.86 -9.77
CA ARG A 113 -6.15 1.39 -9.61
C ARG A 113 -6.49 0.39 -10.71
N ASN A 114 -6.85 -0.82 -10.30
CA ASN A 114 -7.26 -1.89 -11.19
C ASN A 114 -8.68 -2.35 -10.84
N GLN A 115 -9.45 -2.76 -11.85
CA GLN A 115 -10.80 -3.27 -11.67
C GLN A 115 -10.94 -4.67 -12.27
N ILE A 116 -11.72 -5.52 -11.62
CA ILE A 116 -11.98 -6.89 -12.05
C ILE A 116 -13.49 -7.06 -12.09
N ASN A 117 -14.02 -7.45 -13.25
CA ASN A 117 -15.43 -7.77 -13.40
C ASN A 117 -15.69 -9.19 -12.86
N THR A 118 -16.59 -9.29 -11.89
CA THR A 118 -17.00 -10.52 -11.19
C THR A 118 -18.50 -10.80 -11.35
N SER A 119 -19.18 -10.18 -12.33
CA SER A 119 -20.62 -10.34 -12.53
C SER A 119 -21.04 -11.75 -12.91
N SER A 120 -20.13 -12.52 -13.52
CA SER A 120 -20.36 -13.93 -13.88
C SER A 120 -20.15 -14.91 -12.71
N LEU A 121 -19.61 -14.44 -11.59
CA LEU A 121 -19.35 -15.28 -10.42
C LEU A 121 -20.62 -15.39 -9.57
N LEU A 122 -20.94 -16.63 -9.17
CA LEU A 122 -22.05 -16.87 -8.23
C LEU A 122 -21.73 -16.30 -6.84
N PRO A 123 -22.75 -15.92 -6.04
CA PRO A 123 -22.56 -15.56 -4.64
C PRO A 123 -21.81 -16.63 -3.85
N GLY A 124 -20.86 -16.22 -3.01
CA GLY A 124 -20.03 -17.14 -2.26
C GLY A 124 -18.69 -16.57 -1.81
N SER A 125 -17.88 -17.44 -1.21
CA SER A 125 -16.50 -17.12 -0.81
C SER A 125 -15.52 -17.49 -1.92
N TYR A 126 -14.60 -16.58 -2.19
CA TYR A 126 -13.51 -16.76 -3.14
C TYR A 126 -12.18 -16.47 -2.46
N ILE A 127 -11.15 -17.18 -2.90
CA ILE A 127 -9.76 -16.89 -2.53
C ILE A 127 -9.13 -16.19 -3.73
N TYR A 128 -8.41 -15.10 -3.50
CA TYR A 128 -7.56 -14.52 -4.54
C TYR A 128 -6.10 -14.73 -4.19
N LYS A 129 -5.28 -14.83 -5.23
CA LYS A 129 -3.82 -14.82 -5.15
C LYS A 129 -3.30 -13.74 -6.08
N PHE A 130 -2.51 -12.82 -5.54
CA PHE A 130 -1.68 -11.91 -6.32
C PHE A 130 -0.30 -12.52 -6.50
N THR A 131 0.33 -12.28 -7.65
CA THR A 131 1.74 -12.60 -7.88
C THR A 131 2.35 -11.48 -8.71
N ASP A 132 3.39 -10.83 -8.22
CA ASP A 132 4.07 -9.76 -8.93
C ASP A 132 5.21 -10.26 -9.83
N SER A 133 5.88 -9.35 -10.54
CA SER A 133 7.00 -9.68 -11.43
C SER A 133 8.23 -10.23 -10.72
N GLU A 134 8.36 -10.00 -9.42
CA GLU A 134 9.47 -10.52 -8.59
C GLU A 134 9.15 -11.90 -8.00
N GLY A 135 7.94 -12.41 -8.23
CA GLY A 135 7.47 -13.70 -7.75
C GLY A 135 6.90 -13.65 -6.33
N TYR A 136 6.81 -12.47 -5.71
CA TYR A 136 6.14 -12.31 -4.43
C TYR A 136 4.64 -12.58 -4.60
N SER A 137 4.05 -13.32 -3.66
CA SER A 137 2.63 -13.66 -3.72
C SER A 137 1.91 -13.42 -2.40
N GLU A 138 0.72 -12.83 -2.50
CA GLU A 138 -0.17 -12.59 -1.38
C GLU A 138 -1.52 -13.26 -1.64
N ILE A 139 -2.11 -13.85 -0.60
CA ILE A 139 -3.39 -14.56 -0.68
C ILE A 139 -4.37 -13.88 0.26
N GLY A 140 -5.60 -13.69 -0.21
CA GLY A 140 -6.68 -13.19 0.62
C GLY A 140 -8.02 -13.77 0.24
N LYS A 141 -9.05 -13.39 1.02
CA LYS A 141 -10.42 -13.86 0.84
C LYS A 141 -11.33 -12.71 0.47
N TRP A 142 -12.23 -12.97 -0.48
CA TRP A 142 -13.27 -12.04 -0.89
C TRP A 142 -14.64 -12.72 -0.87
N ILE A 143 -15.69 -11.97 -0.50
CA ILE A 143 -17.06 -12.47 -0.40
C ILE A 143 -17.94 -11.78 -1.46
N LYS A 144 -18.49 -12.56 -2.39
CA LYS A 144 -19.50 -12.12 -3.38
C LYS A 144 -20.89 -12.23 -2.76
N MET A 145 -21.66 -11.15 -2.74
CA MET A 145 -23.01 -11.13 -2.17
C MET A 145 -24.13 -11.42 -3.17
N LYS A 146 -24.03 -10.90 -4.39
CA LYS A 146 -25.02 -10.97 -5.46
C LYS A 146 -24.27 -11.09 -6.75
#